data_AF-A0A9P7YV21-F1
#
_entry.id   AF-A0A9P7YV21-F1
#
_cell.length_a   1.000
_cell.length_b   1.000
_cell.length_c   1.000
_cell.angle_alpha   90.00
_cell.angle_beta   90.00
_cell.angle_gamma   90.00
#
_symmetry.space_group_name_H-M   'P 1'
#
loop_
_entity.id
_entity.type
_entity.pdbx_description
1 polymer ?
#
loop_
_entity_poly.entity_id
_entity_poly.type
_entity_poly.pdbx_seq_one_letter_code
_entity_poly.pdbx_strand_id
1 'polypeptide(L)'
;PHLSQTYAMTYPPEKTGYFLIAISEGGVICGGANYTFEDGKSLWSGNFDGSTLIQDPRPAIRKHFETIMQDDFWGWEGSGTSQDRIWTENDGCPHVGQVPEHSSHFALAGFNVLGMFMTFLTAKGIAKMVRENVPLENAACR
;
A
#
# COMPACT_ATOMS: atom_id res chain seq x y z
N PRO A 1 -11.27 -9.27 -18.33
CA PRO A 1 -10.25 -8.47 -19.06
C PRO A 1 -8.84 -8.85 -18.61
N HIS A 2 -7.80 -8.67 -19.44
CA HIS A 2 -6.42 -8.97 -19.06
C HIS A 2 -5.65 -7.67 -18.75
N LEU A 3 -5.03 -7.60 -17.58
CA LEU A 3 -4.10 -6.53 -17.21
C LEU A 3 -2.66 -7.01 -17.41
N SER A 4 -1.91 -6.33 -18.26
CA SER A 4 -0.52 -6.69 -18.57
C SER A 4 0.50 -6.05 -17.63
N GLN A 5 0.12 -5.00 -16.90
CA GLN A 5 1.01 -4.15 -16.10
C GLN A 5 0.35 -3.74 -14.78
N THR A 6 1.13 -3.13 -13.89
CA THR A 6 0.62 -2.39 -12.74
C THR A 6 0.23 -0.98 -13.17
N TYR A 7 -0.94 -0.51 -12.74
CA TYR A 7 -1.44 0.83 -13.04
C TYR A 7 -1.59 1.64 -11.76
N ALA A 8 -1.14 2.89 -11.77
CA ALA A 8 -1.46 3.89 -10.77
C ALA A 8 -2.30 4.98 -11.44
N MET A 9 -3.44 5.30 -10.87
CA MET A 9 -4.45 6.16 -11.48
C MET A 9 -4.91 7.22 -10.50
N THR A 10 -5.29 8.38 -11.02
CA THR A 10 -5.85 9.46 -10.22
C THR A 10 -6.97 10.12 -11.01
N TYR A 11 -8.12 10.32 -10.38
CA TYR A 11 -9.26 10.98 -11.01
C TYR A 11 -9.57 12.32 -10.32
N PRO A 12 -9.99 13.36 -11.09
CA PRO A 12 -10.50 14.61 -10.52
C PRO A 12 -11.86 14.40 -9.82
N PRO A 13 -12.28 15.28 -8.90
CA PRO A 13 -11.57 16.47 -8.42
C PRO A 13 -10.62 16.22 -7.23
N GLU A 14 -10.71 15.06 -6.57
CA GLU A 14 -10.17 14.87 -5.21
C GLU A 14 -8.77 14.23 -5.14
N LYS A 15 -8.05 14.09 -6.26
CA LYS A 15 -6.74 13.40 -6.31
C LYS A 15 -6.79 12.00 -5.67
N THR A 16 -7.92 11.32 -5.76
CA THR A 16 -8.04 9.93 -5.27
C THR A 16 -7.11 9.05 -6.09
N GLY A 17 -6.11 8.48 -5.41
CA GLY A 17 -5.21 7.50 -6.01
C GLY A 17 -5.82 6.11 -5.97
N TYR A 18 -5.80 5.42 -7.10
CA TYR A 18 -6.06 3.99 -7.20
C TYR A 18 -4.84 3.27 -7.74
N PHE A 19 -4.68 2.02 -7.36
CA PHE A 19 -3.72 1.12 -8.00
C PHE A 19 -4.39 -0.19 -8.41
N LEU A 20 -3.94 -0.72 -9.54
CA LEU A 20 -4.26 -2.07 -10.01
C LEU A 20 -2.98 -2.85 -10.17
N ILE A 21 -2.87 -3.98 -9.49
CA ILE A 21 -1.75 -4.91 -9.62
C ILE A 21 -2.31 -6.22 -10.13
N ALA A 22 -1.92 -6.59 -11.35
CA ALA A 22 -2.21 -7.91 -11.88
C ALA A 22 -1.43 -8.97 -11.09
N ILE A 23 -2.12 -10.02 -10.64
CA ILE A 23 -1.48 -11.16 -9.98
C ILE A 23 -1.51 -12.39 -10.90
N SER A 24 -0.63 -13.36 -10.63
CA SER A 24 -0.69 -14.66 -11.30
C SER A 24 -2.08 -15.30 -11.11
N GLU A 25 -2.49 -16.16 -12.03
CA GLU A 25 -3.82 -16.82 -12.03
C GLU A 25 -5.01 -15.91 -12.40
N GLY A 26 -4.76 -14.72 -12.96
CA GLY A 26 -5.83 -13.88 -13.54
C GLY A 26 -6.60 -13.04 -12.53
N GLY A 27 -6.13 -12.98 -11.27
CA GLY A 27 -6.65 -12.06 -10.27
C GLY A 27 -6.10 -10.63 -10.43
N VAL A 28 -6.74 -9.69 -9.74
CA VAL A 28 -6.32 -8.30 -9.68
C VAL A 28 -6.43 -7.80 -8.25
N ILE A 29 -5.38 -7.16 -7.75
CA ILE A 29 -5.44 -6.38 -6.52
C ILE A 29 -5.81 -4.95 -6.91
N CYS A 30 -6.94 -4.48 -6.39
CA CYS A 30 -7.35 -3.09 -6.47
C CYS A 30 -7.23 -2.46 -5.08
N GLY A 31 -6.64 -1.28 -4.98
CA GLY A 31 -6.56 -0.54 -3.73
C GLY A 31 -6.43 0.96 -3.95
N GLY A 32 -6.37 1.71 -2.86
CA GLY A 32 -6.49 3.17 -2.87
C GLY A 32 -7.82 3.61 -2.26
N ALA A 33 -8.57 4.45 -2.98
CA ALA A 33 -9.89 4.92 -2.55
C ALA A 33 -9.90 5.67 -1.20
N ASN A 34 -8.80 6.36 -0.86
CA ASN A 34 -8.63 7.02 0.45
C ASN A 34 -9.81 7.94 0.83
N TYR A 35 -10.36 8.68 -0.15
CA TYR A 35 -11.53 9.55 0.02
C TYR A 35 -12.75 8.83 0.65
N THR A 36 -12.90 7.52 0.46
CA THR A 36 -14.03 6.76 1.03
C THR A 36 -13.95 6.62 2.55
N PHE A 37 -12.75 6.76 3.14
CA PHE A 37 -12.50 6.59 4.57
C PHE A 37 -11.70 7.73 5.21
N GLU A 38 -11.28 8.75 4.45
CA GLU A 38 -10.43 9.85 4.91
C GLU A 38 -11.02 10.61 6.11
N ASP A 39 -12.32 10.90 6.08
CA ASP A 39 -13.03 11.57 7.19
C ASP A 39 -13.01 10.78 8.51
N GLY A 40 -12.81 9.47 8.42
CA GLY A 40 -12.79 8.54 9.55
C GLY A 40 -11.41 8.36 10.17
N LYS A 41 -10.55 9.39 10.19
CA LYS A 41 -9.13 9.27 10.57
C LYS A 41 -8.88 8.51 11.88
N SER A 42 -9.73 8.70 12.89
CA SER A 42 -9.62 8.01 14.18
C SER A 42 -9.81 6.48 14.10
N LEU A 43 -10.38 5.97 13.02
CA LEU A 43 -10.65 4.55 12.79
C LEU A 43 -9.46 3.81 12.18
N TRP A 44 -8.54 4.52 11.54
CA TRP A 44 -7.45 3.90 10.78
C TRP A 44 -6.05 4.44 11.13
N SER A 45 -5.93 5.69 11.56
CA SER A 45 -4.62 6.29 11.78
C SER A 45 -3.98 5.83 13.08
N GLY A 46 -2.70 5.46 13.01
CA GLY A 46 -1.98 4.90 14.15
C GLY A 46 -2.40 3.49 14.54
N ASN A 47 -3.22 2.82 13.71
CA ASN A 47 -3.54 1.41 13.89
C ASN A 47 -2.43 0.54 13.30
N PHE A 48 -1.74 -0.20 14.15
CA PHE A 48 -0.72 -1.17 13.73
C PHE A 48 -1.29 -2.58 13.53
N ASP A 49 -2.53 -2.84 13.95
CA ASP A 49 -3.21 -4.11 13.73
C ASP A 49 -3.79 -4.18 12.32
N GLY A 50 -2.99 -4.68 11.39
CA GLY A 50 -3.43 -4.99 10.02
C GLY A 50 -4.22 -6.29 9.88
N SER A 51 -4.46 -7.03 10.97
CA SER A 51 -5.27 -8.26 10.93
C SER A 51 -6.78 -7.97 10.88
N THR A 52 -7.16 -6.74 11.23
CA THR A 52 -8.54 -6.28 11.24
C THR A 52 -8.78 -5.26 10.14
N LEU A 53 -9.96 -5.34 9.51
CA LEU A 53 -10.42 -4.27 8.64
C LEU A 53 -10.67 -3.02 9.45
N ILE A 54 -10.45 -1.85 8.85
CA ILE A 54 -10.95 -0.57 9.36
C ILE A 54 -12.42 -0.78 9.74
N GLN A 55 -12.71 -0.64 11.04
CA GLN A 55 -14.04 -0.87 11.61
C GLN A 55 -14.93 0.34 11.34
N ASP A 56 -15.16 0.60 10.06
CA ASP A 56 -16.05 1.66 9.65
C ASP A 56 -17.49 1.14 9.67
N PRO A 57 -18.39 1.72 10.47
CA PRO A 57 -19.80 1.34 10.48
C PRO A 57 -20.51 1.67 9.17
N ARG A 58 -19.88 2.42 8.25
CA ARG A 58 -20.44 2.77 6.94
C ARG A 58 -20.35 1.56 6.00
N PRO A 59 -21.49 1.01 5.53
CA PRO A 59 -21.51 -0.07 4.53
C PRO A 59 -20.85 0.31 3.19
N ALA A 60 -20.63 1.61 2.97
CA ALA A 60 -20.18 2.18 1.71
C ALA A 60 -18.75 1.76 1.31
N ILE A 61 -17.81 1.61 2.25
CA ILE A 61 -16.40 1.30 1.91
C ILE A 61 -16.28 -0.13 1.38
N ARG A 62 -16.86 -1.10 2.09
CA ARG A 62 -16.88 -2.49 1.64
C ARG A 62 -17.59 -2.61 0.29
N LYS A 63 -18.78 -2.01 0.18
CA LYS A 63 -19.57 -2.04 -1.05
C LYS A 63 -18.82 -1.41 -2.22
N HIS A 64 -18.08 -0.33 -1.99
CA HIS A 64 -17.25 0.29 -3.01
C HIS A 64 -16.23 -0.71 -3.59
N PHE A 65 -15.47 -1.41 -2.75
CA PHE A 65 -14.51 -2.42 -3.24
C PHE A 65 -15.16 -3.67 -3.83
N GLU A 66 -16.43 -3.94 -3.54
CA GLU A 66 -17.20 -5.03 -4.17
C GLU A 66 -17.60 -4.70 -5.62
N THR A 67 -17.78 -3.43 -5.97
CA THR A 67 -18.30 -3.01 -7.30
C THR A 67 -17.35 -2.15 -8.12
N ILE A 68 -16.26 -1.64 -7.54
CA ILE A 68 -15.35 -0.70 -8.20
C ILE A 68 -14.84 -1.19 -9.54
N MET A 69 -14.56 -2.49 -9.67
CA MET A 69 -14.09 -3.06 -10.92
C MET A 69 -15.11 -2.85 -12.05
N GLN A 70 -16.40 -3.08 -11.76
CA GLN A 70 -17.49 -2.94 -12.72
C GLN A 70 -17.92 -1.49 -12.92
N ASP A 71 -17.84 -0.67 -11.87
CA ASP A 71 -18.33 0.71 -11.89
C ASP A 71 -17.34 1.65 -12.61
N ASP A 72 -16.03 1.48 -12.38
CA ASP A 72 -15.02 2.48 -12.73
C ASP A 72 -14.06 2.04 -13.85
N PHE A 73 -13.95 0.73 -14.13
CA PHE A 73 -12.98 0.21 -15.10
C PHE A 73 -13.63 -0.27 -16.39
N TRP A 74 -13.33 0.44 -17.48
CA TRP A 74 -13.83 0.09 -18.82
C TRP A 74 -13.51 -1.36 -19.18
N GLY A 75 -14.53 -2.09 -19.63
CA GLY A 75 -14.44 -3.47 -20.09
C GLY A 75 -14.65 -4.50 -18.99
N TRP A 76 -14.79 -4.07 -17.74
CA TRP A 76 -15.07 -4.93 -16.59
C TRP A 76 -16.54 -5.01 -16.21
N GLU A 77 -17.42 -4.21 -16.84
CA GLU A 77 -18.84 -4.07 -16.52
C GLU A 77 -19.58 -5.43 -16.57
N GLY A 78 -19.21 -6.28 -17.54
CA GLY A 78 -19.77 -7.63 -17.73
C GLY A 78 -18.79 -8.76 -17.37
N SER A 79 -17.72 -8.48 -16.64
CA SER A 79 -16.64 -9.44 -16.40
C SER A 79 -17.03 -10.62 -15.50
N GLY A 80 -18.11 -10.49 -14.72
CA GLY A 80 -18.49 -11.48 -13.69
C GLY A 80 -17.49 -11.57 -12.53
N THR A 81 -16.54 -10.63 -12.44
CA THR A 81 -15.53 -10.61 -11.38
C THR A 81 -16.19 -10.41 -10.03
N SER A 82 -15.82 -11.21 -9.04
CA SER A 82 -16.32 -11.07 -7.67
C SER A 82 -15.16 -10.77 -6.72
N GLN A 83 -15.47 -10.04 -5.65
CA GLN A 83 -14.53 -9.78 -4.57
C GLN A 83 -14.16 -11.10 -3.86
N ASP A 84 -12.87 -11.48 -3.90
CA ASP A 84 -12.35 -12.66 -3.18
C ASP A 84 -11.99 -12.29 -1.73
N ARG A 85 -11.12 -11.28 -1.56
CA ARG A 85 -10.62 -10.83 -0.27
C ARG A 85 -10.58 -9.31 -0.17
N ILE A 86 -10.70 -8.81 1.05
CA ILE A 86 -10.55 -7.40 1.40
C ILE A 86 -9.69 -7.34 2.65
N TRP A 87 -8.73 -6.41 2.68
CA TRP A 87 -7.86 -6.17 3.81
C TRP A 87 -7.51 -4.68 3.87
N THR A 88 -6.95 -4.26 4.99
CA THR A 88 -6.47 -2.90 5.21
C THR A 88 -4.99 -2.92 5.51
N GLU A 89 -4.31 -1.84 5.13
CA GLU A 89 -2.88 -1.68 5.30
C GLU A 89 -2.60 -0.42 6.13
N ASN A 90 -1.45 -0.40 6.80
CA ASN A 90 -1.02 0.71 7.66
C ASN A 90 -0.76 1.99 6.85
N ASP A 91 -1.05 3.15 7.43
CA ASP A 91 -0.89 4.50 6.86
C ASP A 91 0.55 5.04 6.94
N GLY A 92 1.47 4.27 7.52
CA GLY A 92 2.84 4.70 7.80
C GLY A 92 3.80 4.68 6.60
N CYS A 93 4.73 5.63 6.59
CA CYS A 93 5.96 5.53 5.82
C CYS A 93 6.87 4.46 6.43
N PRO A 94 7.66 3.72 5.63
CA PRO A 94 8.62 2.78 6.16
C PRO A 94 9.67 3.51 7.00
N HIS A 95 10.07 2.88 8.09
CA HIS A 95 11.25 3.28 8.84
C HIS A 95 12.44 2.45 8.36
N VAL A 96 13.42 3.15 7.79
CA VAL A 96 14.68 2.60 7.30
C VAL A 96 15.82 3.38 7.94
N GLY A 97 16.66 2.72 8.72
CA GLY A 97 17.84 3.35 9.30
C GLY A 97 18.10 2.93 10.73
N GLN A 98 18.88 3.75 11.43
CA GLN A 98 19.22 3.55 12.82
C GLN A 98 18.02 3.87 13.72
N VAL A 99 17.77 3.03 14.73
CA VAL A 99 16.73 3.28 15.73
C VAL A 99 17.15 4.48 16.59
N PRO A 100 16.28 5.47 16.82
CA PRO A 100 16.57 6.59 17.72
C PRO A 100 17.07 6.09 19.08
N GLU A 101 18.06 6.79 19.64
CA GLU A 101 18.65 6.49 20.96
C GLU A 101 19.42 5.15 21.06
N HIS A 102 19.46 4.36 19.99
CA HIS A 102 20.12 3.05 19.96
C HIS A 102 21.09 2.93 18.78
N SER A 103 22.37 3.26 19.02
CA SER A 103 23.42 3.31 17.97
C SER A 103 23.75 2.00 17.27
N SER A 104 23.45 0.86 17.90
CA SER A 104 23.72 -0.46 17.33
C SER A 104 22.48 -1.17 16.77
N HIS A 105 21.33 -0.48 16.71
CA HIS A 105 20.07 -1.06 16.24
C HIS A 105 19.64 -0.40 14.94
N PHE A 106 19.23 -1.21 13.97
CA PHE A 106 18.74 -0.76 12.68
C PHE A 106 17.37 -1.38 12.42
N ALA A 107 16.49 -0.61 11.80
CA ALA A 107 15.16 -1.05 11.41
C ALA A 107 14.97 -0.91 9.90
N LEU A 108 14.25 -1.89 9.35
CA LEU A 108 13.85 -2.00 7.96
C LEU A 108 12.42 -2.53 7.96
N ALA A 109 11.45 -1.66 8.27
CA ALA A 109 10.07 -2.06 8.53
C ALA A 109 9.06 -1.00 8.09
N GLY A 110 7.79 -1.39 7.98
CA GLY A 110 6.71 -0.47 7.60
C GLY A 110 6.56 -0.23 6.10
N PHE A 111 7.06 -1.15 5.26
CA PHE A 111 6.80 -1.10 3.83
C PHE A 111 5.37 -1.55 3.55
N ASN A 112 4.64 -0.73 2.80
CA ASN A 112 3.33 -1.07 2.28
C ASN A 112 3.41 -1.64 0.85
N VAL A 113 2.28 -2.00 0.22
CA VAL A 113 2.20 -2.64 -1.11
C VAL A 113 3.20 -2.07 -2.12
N LEU A 114 3.20 -0.76 -2.35
CA LEU A 114 4.14 -0.12 -3.28
C LEU A 114 5.54 0.07 -2.66
N GLY A 115 5.63 0.21 -1.34
CA GLY A 115 6.90 0.23 -0.61
C GLY A 115 7.70 -1.07 -0.74
N MET A 116 7.07 -2.22 -0.96
CA MET A 116 7.76 -3.52 -1.07
C MET A 116 8.83 -3.54 -2.18
N PHE A 117 8.64 -2.79 -3.27
CA PHE A 117 9.64 -2.70 -4.34
C PHE A 117 10.96 -2.09 -3.87
N MET A 118 10.92 -1.27 -2.82
CA MET A 118 12.09 -0.59 -2.27
C MET A 118 12.82 -1.42 -1.21
N THR A 119 12.22 -2.50 -0.69
CA THR A 119 12.79 -3.29 0.42
C THR A 119 14.18 -3.84 0.10
N PHE A 120 14.42 -4.29 -1.13
CA PHE A 120 15.74 -4.82 -1.51
C PHE A 120 16.84 -3.75 -1.51
N LEU A 121 16.58 -2.60 -2.13
CA LEU A 121 17.56 -1.51 -2.22
C LEU A 121 17.82 -0.88 -0.85
N THR A 122 16.77 -0.73 -0.04
CA THR A 122 16.88 -0.22 1.33
C THR A 122 17.62 -1.19 2.25
N ALA A 123 17.43 -2.51 2.11
CA ALA A 123 18.23 -3.51 2.81
C ALA A 123 19.72 -3.41 2.49
N LYS A 124 20.06 -3.19 1.21
CA LYS A 124 21.45 -2.94 0.79
C LYS A 124 22.02 -1.67 1.42
N GLY A 125 21.21 -0.62 1.53
CA GLY A 125 21.56 0.61 2.26
C GLY A 125 21.89 0.32 3.73
N ILE A 126 21.01 -0.38 4.45
CA ILE A 126 21.27 -0.79 5.84
C ILE A 126 22.55 -1.60 5.98
N ALA A 127 22.78 -2.58 5.12
CA ALA A 127 24.02 -3.38 5.14
C ALA A 127 25.28 -2.52 4.99
N LYS A 128 25.22 -1.47 4.16
CA LYS A 128 26.31 -0.51 4.00
C LYS A 128 26.48 0.39 5.23
N MET A 129 25.39 0.85 5.85
CA MET A 129 25.44 1.61 7.11
C MET A 129 26.16 0.80 8.20
N VAL A 130 25.80 -0.47 8.36
CA VAL A 130 26.40 -1.38 9.35
C VAL A 130 27.88 -1.60 9.07
N ARG A 131 28.26 -1.82 7.79
CA ARG A 131 29.64 -2.13 7.41
C ARG A 131 30.58 -0.92 7.51
N GLU A 132 30.12 0.24 7.07
CA GLU A 132 30.98 1.42 6.87
C GLU A 132 30.78 2.49 7.94
N ASN A 133 29.82 2.31 8.85
CA ASN A 133 29.45 3.28 9.87
C ASN A 133 29.16 4.68 9.27
N VAL A 134 28.34 4.67 8.21
CA VAL A 134 27.91 5.88 7.48
C VAL A 134 26.40 6.08 7.62
N PRO A 135 25.90 7.33 7.56
CA PRO A 135 24.47 7.59 7.61
C PRO A 135 23.76 7.12 6.33
N LEU A 136 22.43 6.95 6.39
CA LEU A 136 21.64 6.34 5.31
C LEU A 136 21.78 7.09 3.98
N GLU A 137 21.89 8.41 3.99
CA GLU A 137 22.00 9.26 2.80
C GLU A 137 23.27 8.97 2.01
N ASN A 138 24.34 8.50 2.69
CA ASN A 138 25.60 8.09 2.09
C ASN A 138 25.62 6.58 1.77
N ALA A 139 24.65 5.84 2.29
CA ALA A 139 24.51 4.39 2.12
C ALA A 139 23.55 4.01 0.98
N ALA A 140 22.56 4.86 0.66
CA ALA A 140 21.59 4.63 -0.40
C ALA A 140 22.27 4.50 -1.77
N CYS A 141 21.84 3.52 -2.57
CA CYS A 141 22.24 3.46 -3.98
C CYS A 141 21.62 4.65 -4.72
N ARG A 142 22.47 5.48 -5.32
CA ARG A 142 22.05 6.41 -6.39
C ARG A 142 21.72 5.64 -7.65
#